data_AF-K4QSH7-F1
#
_entry.id   AF-K4QSH7-F1
#
_cell.length_a   1.000
_cell.length_b   1.000
_cell.length_c   1.000
_cell.angle_alpha   90.00
_cell.angle_beta   90.00
_cell.angle_gamma   90.00
#
_symmetry.space_group_name_H-M   'P 1'
#
loop_
_entity.id
_entity.type
_entity.pdbx_description
1 polymer ?
#
loop_
_entity_poly.entity_id
_entity_poly.type
_entity_poly.pdbx_seq_one_letter_code
_entity_poly.pdbx_strand_id
1 'polypeptide(L)' 'MTGSLLTRSEGTIGELALLLTDAAVSAIESGEEAINHRTLLLAPYTGPSERRWLFERELT' A
#
# COMPACT_ATOMS: atom_id res chain seq x y z
N MET A 1 -13.22 -3.54 -0.43
CA MET A 1 -12.09 -3.38 0.51
C MET A 1 -11.10 -4.53 0.41
N THR A 2 -11.50 -5.78 0.67
CA THR A 2 -10.62 -6.96 0.55
C THR A 2 -10.08 -7.18 -0.87
N GLY A 3 -10.91 -6.94 -1.90
CA GLY A 3 -10.48 -6.98 -3.30
C GLY A 3 -9.36 -5.97 -3.61
N SER A 4 -9.52 -4.71 -3.17
CA SER A 4 -8.51 -3.65 -3.38
C SER A 4 -7.19 -3.93 -2.67
N LEU A 5 -7.24 -4.58 -1.49
CA LEU A 5 -6.04 -5.03 -0.77
C LEU A 5 -5.29 -6.11 -1.58
N LEU A 6 -6.02 -7.13 -2.03
CA LEU A 6 -5.45 -8.24 -2.81
C LEU A 6 -4.94 -7.81 -4.19
N THR A 7 -5.53 -6.77 -4.80
CA THR A 7 -5.03 -6.22 -6.06
C THR A 7 -3.72 -5.44 -5.89
N ARG A 8 -3.47 -4.86 -4.70
CA ARG A 8 -2.26 -4.07 -4.42
C ARG A 8 -1.13 -4.85 -3.77
N SER A 9 -1.40 -5.99 -3.15
CA SER A 9 -0.40 -6.89 -2.55
C SER A 9 -0.19 -8.15 -3.38
N GLU A 10 1.01 -8.71 -3.41
CA GLU A 10 1.29 -10.01 -4.03
C GLU A 10 0.87 -11.21 -3.17
N GLY A 11 0.24 -10.94 -2.01
CA GLY A 11 -0.47 -11.92 -1.20
C GLY A 11 0.25 -12.34 0.07
N THR A 12 1.39 -11.73 0.41
CA THR A 12 2.07 -12.02 1.68
C THR A 12 1.53 -11.18 2.83
N ILE A 13 1.54 -11.74 4.04
CA ILE A 13 1.07 -11.06 5.26
C ILE A 13 1.88 -9.78 5.53
N GLY A 14 3.19 -9.80 5.25
CA GLY A 14 4.06 -8.64 5.44
C GLY A 14 3.70 -7.46 4.53
N GLU A 15 3.29 -7.74 3.29
CA GLU A 15 2.79 -6.72 2.36
C GLU A 15 1.48 -6.12 2.84
N LEU A 16 0.55 -6.96 3.29
CA LEU A 16 -0.73 -6.49 3.83
C LEU A 16 -0.52 -5.61 5.06
N ALA A 17 0.41 -5.96 5.95
CA ALA A 17 0.74 -5.16 7.12
C ALA A 17 1.31 -3.78 6.74
N LEU A 18 2.25 -3.72 5.78
CA LEU A 18 2.80 -2.47 5.29
C LEU A 18 1.74 -1.60 4.61
N LEU A 19 0.96 -2.15 3.68
CA LEU A 19 -0.10 -1.44 2.98
C LEU A 19 -1.16 -0.88 3.94
N LEU A 20 -1.58 -1.67 4.93
CA LEU A 20 -2.55 -1.21 5.92
C LEU A 20 -1.97 -0.13 6.83
N THR A 21 -0.67 -0.16 7.13
CA THR A 21 0.01 0.88 7.90
C THR A 21 0.02 2.20 7.14
N ASP A 22 0.44 2.19 5.87
CA ASP A 22 0.43 3.37 5.02
C ASP A 22 -0.99 3.93 4.83
N ALA A 23 -1.98 3.06 4.65
CA ALA A 23 -3.39 3.47 4.53
C ALA A 23 -3.96 4.04 5.83
N ALA A 24 -3.50 3.58 7.00
CA ALA A 24 -3.86 4.15 8.29
C ALA A 24 -3.29 5.56 8.45
N VAL A 25 -2.03 5.78 8.04
CA VAL A 25 -1.42 7.13 8.03
C VAL A 25 -2.24 8.06 7.14
N SER A 26 -2.53 7.66 5.90
CA SER A 26 -3.36 8.46 4.99
C SER A 26 -4.78 8.71 5.52
N ALA A 27 -5.36 7.78 6.29
CA ALA A 27 -6.65 7.98 6.94
C ALA A 27 -6.57 9.10 8.00
N ILE A 28 -5.56 9.06 8.87
CA ILE A 28 -5.32 10.08 9.89
C ILE A 28 -5.11 11.46 9.25
N GLU A 29 -4.26 11.54 8.21
CA GLU A 29 -3.96 12.79 7.51
C GLU A 29 -5.16 13.38 6.77
N SER A 30 -6.11 12.52 6.34
CA SER A 30 -7.34 12.95 5.66
C SER A 30 -8.54 13.15 6.59
N GLY A 31 -8.39 12.89 7.90
CA GLY A 31 -9.45 13.02 8.90
C GLY A 31 -10.47 11.87 8.89
N GLU A 32 -10.12 10.73 8.29
CA GLU A 32 -10.96 9.52 8.26
C GLU A 32 -10.69 8.67 9.52
N GLU A 33 -11.74 8.25 10.23
CA GLU A 33 -11.62 7.44 11.46
C GLU A 33 -11.41 5.93 11.19
N ALA A 34 -11.47 5.52 9.93
CA ALA A 34 -11.29 4.15 9.51
C ALA A 34 -10.52 4.07 8.19
N ILE A 35 -9.77 2.98 8.01
CA ILE A 35 -9.23 2.62 6.69
C ILE A 35 -10.41 2.32 5.77
N ASN A 36 -10.48 3.00 4.63
CA ASN A 36 -11.54 2.82 3.65
C ASN A 36 -10.92 2.70 2.24
N HIS A 37 -11.78 2.57 1.22
CA HIS A 37 -11.30 2.43 -0.16
C HIS A 37 -10.45 3.61 -0.62
N ARG A 38 -10.82 4.83 -0.23
CA ARG A 38 -10.09 6.05 -0.59
C ARG A 38 -8.72 6.08 0.07
N THR A 39 -8.64 5.78 1.36
CA THR A 39 -7.34 5.82 2.07
C THR A 39 -6.38 4.73 1.59
N LEU A 40 -6.88 3.57 1.16
CA LEU A 40 -6.09 2.53 0.49
C LEU A 40 -5.53 2.95 -0.89
N LEU A 41 -6.25 3.80 -1.62
CA LEU A 41 -5.78 4.36 -2.88
C LEU A 41 -4.75 5.47 -2.67
N LEU A 42 -4.90 6.26 -1.60
CA LEU A 42 -3.98 7.33 -1.24
C LEU A 42 -2.67 6.81 -0.61
N ALA A 43 -2.72 5.62 0.00
CA ALA A 43 -1.58 4.99 0.65
C ALA A 43 -0.37 4.92 -0.32
N PRO A 44 0.78 5.53 0.02
CA PRO A 44 2.00 5.53 -0.79
C PRO A 44 2.74 4.18 -0.75
N TYR A 45 2.00 3.09 -0.65
CA TYR A 45 2.53 1.74 -0.64
C TYR A 45 3.12 1.37 -2.01
N THR A 46 4.23 0.66 -2.05
CA THR A 46 4.83 0.11 -3.27
C THR A 46 5.05 -1.38 -3.08
N GLY A 47 4.55 -2.20 -4.02
CA GLY A 47 4.65 -3.66 -3.95
C GLY A 47 6.10 -4.15 -4.10
N PRO A 48 6.43 -5.38 -3.66
CA PRO A 48 7.78 -5.91 -3.71
C PRO A 48 8.34 -5.99 -5.13
N SER A 49 7.56 -6.40 -6.13
CA SER A 49 8.01 -6.41 -7.54
C SER A 49 8.29 -5.01 -8.06
N GLU A 50 7.44 -4.04 -7.71
CA GLU A 50 7.62 -2.65 -8.12
C GLU A 50 8.83 -2.00 -7.42
N ARG A 51 9.04 -2.26 -6.12
CA ARG A 51 10.26 -1.84 -5.40
C ARG A 51 11.51 -2.44 -6.04
N ARG A 52 11.46 -3.71 -6.42
CA ARG A 52 12.57 -4.39 -7.09
C ARG A 52 12.87 -3.75 -8.45
N TRP A 53 11.83 -3.47 -9.25
CA TRP A 53 11.98 -2.80 -10.53
C TRP A 53 12.54 -1.38 -10.40
N LEU A 54 12.07 -0.59 -9.43
CA LEU A 54 12.60 0.75 -9.16
C LEU A 54 14.08 0.70 -8.81
N PHE A 55 14.46 -0.25 -7.95
CA PHE A 55 15.86 -0.46 -7.56
C PHE A 55 16.74 -0.87 -8.74
N GLU A 56 16.28 -1.82 -9.57
CA GLU A 56 17.01 -2.26 -10.78
C GLU A 56 17.17 -1.13 -11.81
N ARG A 57 16.17 -0.25 -11.94
CA ARG A 57 16.22 0.92 -12.83
C ARG A 57 17.23 1.97 -12.37
N GLU A 58 17.37 2.20 -11.06
CA GLU A 58 18.33 3.19 -10.52
C GLU A 58 19.80 2.75 -10.66
N LEU A 59 20.06 1.47 -10.93
CA LEU A 59 21.39 0.90 -11.12
C LEU A 59 21.88 0.92 -12.59
N THR A 60 21.07 1.39 -13.53
CA THR A 60 21.37 1.45 -14.98
C THR A 60 21.58 2.89 -15.43
#